data_AF-A0A7W1U5L9-F1
#
_entry.id   AF-A0A7W1U5L9-F1
#
_cell.length_a   1.000
_cell.length_b   1.000
_cell.length_c   1.000
_cell.angle_alpha   90.00
_cell.angle_beta   90.00
_cell.angle_gamma   90.00
#
_symmetry.space_group_name_H-M   'P 1'
#
loop_
_entity.id
_entity.type
_entity.pdbx_description
1 polymer ?
#
loop_
_entity_poly.entity_id
_entity_poly.type
_entity_poly.pdbx_seq_one_letter_code
_entity_poly.pdbx_strand_id
1 'polypeptide(L)'
;MTFRYKKGLDSLGTPQFGLVAEEVEKVDPDLVARDESGKPYTVRYEAVNAMLLNEFLKEHKAVASLKTTVAAQQKEIAELLAGLKEQRKEIQKVNAKLEASRPASRVADNE
;
A
#
# COMPACT_ATOMS: atom_id res chain seq x y z
N MET A 1 -17.49 -13.37 0.75
CA MET A 1 -18.59 -13.80 -0.14
C MET A 1 -19.69 -14.39 0.73
N THR A 2 -20.96 -14.03 0.48
CA THR A 2 -22.11 -14.56 1.22
C THR A 2 -23.03 -15.26 0.23
N PHE A 3 -23.47 -16.48 0.54
CA PHE A 3 -24.41 -17.23 -0.29
C PHE A 3 -25.55 -17.79 0.56
N ARG A 4 -26.61 -18.30 -0.08
CA ARG A 4 -27.72 -18.97 0.60
C ARG A 4 -27.94 -20.33 -0.04
N TYR A 5 -28.20 -21.34 0.77
CA TYR A 5 -28.60 -22.64 0.26
C TYR A 5 -29.99 -22.55 -0.38
N LYS A 6 -30.30 -23.51 -1.27
CA LYS A 6 -31.64 -23.65 -1.83
C LYS A 6 -32.65 -23.88 -0.70
N LYS A 7 -33.88 -23.36 -0.85
CA LYS A 7 -34.95 -23.47 0.18
C LYS A 7 -35.24 -24.90 0.66
N GLY A 8 -34.98 -25.91 -0.17
CA GLY A 8 -35.15 -27.33 0.21
C GLY A 8 -34.06 -27.87 1.15
N LEU A 9 -32.92 -27.18 1.28
CA LEU A 9 -31.82 -27.51 2.19
C LEU A 9 -31.81 -26.59 3.42
N ASP A 10 -32.20 -25.33 3.25
CA ASP A 10 -32.41 -24.38 4.35
C ASP A 10 -33.67 -23.55 4.08
N SER A 11 -34.74 -23.86 4.79
CA SER A 11 -36.03 -23.19 4.66
C SER A 11 -36.01 -21.75 5.20
N LEU A 12 -35.10 -21.47 6.14
CA LEU A 12 -34.90 -20.13 6.71
C LEU A 12 -34.03 -19.26 5.79
N GLY A 13 -33.32 -19.87 4.84
CA GLY A 13 -32.46 -19.19 3.89
C GLY A 13 -31.36 -18.39 4.58
N THR A 14 -30.76 -18.94 5.63
CA THR A 14 -29.74 -18.30 6.45
C THR A 14 -28.55 -17.92 5.57
N PRO A 15 -28.07 -16.66 5.63
CA PRO A 15 -26.84 -16.26 4.94
C PRO A 15 -25.66 -17.08 5.45
N GLN A 16 -24.94 -17.71 4.53
CA GLN A 16 -23.73 -18.49 4.81
C GLN A 16 -22.51 -17.73 4.31
N PHE A 17 -21.40 -17.89 5.01
CA PHE A 17 -20.10 -17.38 4.59
C PHE A 17 -19.23 -18.55 4.15
N GLY A 18 -18.61 -18.41 2.98
CA GLY A 18 -17.72 -19.45 2.46
C GLY A 18 -17.44 -19.26 0.99
N LEU A 19 -16.83 -20.29 0.42
CA LEU A 19 -16.49 -20.39 -0.99
C LEU A 19 -17.41 -21.40 -1.67
N VAL A 20 -17.78 -21.11 -2.91
CA VAL A 20 -18.59 -21.99 -3.77
C VAL A 20 -17.64 -22.82 -4.65
N ALA A 21 -17.78 -24.14 -4.63
CA ALA A 21 -16.84 -25.05 -5.30
C ALA A 21 -16.71 -24.77 -6.81
N GLU A 22 -17.81 -24.47 -7.49
CA GLU A 22 -17.87 -24.14 -8.91
C GLU A 22 -17.23 -22.78 -9.23
N GLU A 23 -17.17 -21.85 -8.27
CA GLU A 23 -16.47 -20.57 -8.43
C GLU A 23 -14.97 -20.76 -8.19
N VAL A 24 -14.59 -21.52 -7.16
CA VAL A 24 -13.20 -21.85 -6.87
C VAL A 24 -12.58 -22.65 -8.01
N GLU A 25 -13.31 -23.60 -8.61
CA GLU A 25 -12.83 -24.40 -9.75
C GLU A 25 -12.37 -23.52 -10.92
N LYS A 26 -13.02 -22.39 -11.16
CA LYS A 26 -12.65 -21.45 -12.25
C LYS A 26 -11.36 -20.70 -11.96
N VAL A 27 -11.01 -20.54 -10.69
CA VAL A 27 -9.81 -19.83 -10.24
C VAL A 27 -8.65 -20.80 -10.09
N ASP A 28 -8.88 -21.91 -9.37
CA ASP A 28 -7.92 -22.96 -9.12
C ASP A 28 -8.64 -24.31 -8.92
N PRO A 29 -8.67 -25.19 -9.95
CA PRO A 29 -9.29 -26.51 -9.88
C PRO A 29 -8.70 -27.42 -8.80
N ASP A 30 -7.43 -27.24 -8.40
CA ASP A 30 -6.75 -28.11 -7.43
C ASP A 30 -7.25 -27.89 -6.00
N LEU A 31 -7.94 -26.77 -5.77
CA LEU A 31 -8.59 -26.44 -4.49
C LEU A 31 -10.00 -27.03 -4.36
N VAL A 32 -10.44 -27.84 -5.32
CA VAL A 32 -11.79 -28.43 -5.34
C VAL A 32 -11.71 -29.95 -5.37
N ALA A 33 -12.48 -30.62 -4.50
CA ALA A 33 -12.72 -32.05 -4.59
C ALA A 33 -13.94 -32.32 -5.49
N ARG A 34 -13.85 -33.35 -6.32
CA ARG A 34 -14.88 -33.76 -7.27
C ARG A 34 -15.59 -35.03 -6.81
N ASP A 35 -16.85 -35.17 -7.20
CA ASP A 35 -17.63 -36.39 -6.99
C ASP A 35 -17.26 -37.50 -8.01
N GLU A 36 -17.93 -38.65 -7.93
CA GLU A 36 -17.75 -39.79 -8.85
C GLU A 36 -18.06 -39.46 -10.32
N SER A 37 -18.88 -38.42 -10.57
CA SER A 37 -19.19 -37.92 -11.91
C SER A 37 -18.20 -36.85 -12.40
N GLY A 38 -17.16 -36.56 -11.61
CA GLY A 38 -16.16 -35.54 -11.91
C GLY A 38 -16.63 -34.10 -11.69
N LYS A 39 -17.81 -33.88 -11.10
CA LYS A 39 -18.35 -32.54 -10.84
C LYS A 39 -17.78 -31.95 -9.55
N PRO A 40 -17.54 -30.63 -9.48
CA PRO A 40 -17.20 -29.94 -8.23
C PRO A 40 -18.18 -30.32 -7.12
N TYR A 41 -17.66 -30.82 -6.01
CA TYR A 41 -18.47 -31.26 -4.88
C TYR A 41 -18.22 -30.41 -3.64
N THR A 42 -16.95 -30.13 -3.32
CA THR A 42 -16.60 -29.30 -2.16
C THR A 42 -15.25 -28.62 -2.33
N VAL A 43 -15.05 -27.52 -1.61
CA VAL A 43 -13.77 -26.82 -1.53
C VAL A 43 -12.87 -27.54 -0.53
N ARG A 44 -11.59 -27.70 -0.87
CA ARG A 44 -10.55 -28.26 0.01
C ARG A 44 -10.10 -27.19 1.00
N TYR A 45 -10.93 -26.90 2.00
CA TYR A 45 -10.70 -25.81 2.95
C TYR A 45 -9.36 -25.90 3.70
N GLU A 46 -8.87 -27.11 4.01
CA GLU A 46 -7.54 -27.27 4.62
C GLU A 46 -6.41 -26.77 3.70
N ALA A 47 -6.50 -27.04 2.39
CA ALA A 47 -5.52 -26.55 1.42
C ALA A 47 -5.61 -25.03 1.26
N VAL A 48 -6.84 -24.49 1.20
CA VAL A 48 -7.09 -23.04 1.16
C VAL A 48 -6.49 -22.36 2.40
N ASN A 49 -6.76 -22.87 3.60
CA ASN A 49 -6.28 -22.29 4.85
C ASN A 49 -4.75 -22.32 4.94
N ALA A 50 -4.11 -23.43 4.55
CA ALA A 50 -2.66 -23.53 4.53
C ALA A 50 -2.03 -22.53 3.53
N MET A 51 -2.63 -22.39 2.34
CA MET A 51 -2.19 -21.41 1.34
C MET A 51 -2.37 -19.98 1.86
N LEU A 52 -3.52 -19.66 2.45
CA LEU A 52 -3.81 -18.34 3.02
C LEU A 52 -2.84 -17.96 4.14
N LEU A 53 -2.43 -18.91 4.99
CA LEU A 53 -1.42 -18.64 6.02
C LEU A 53 -0.09 -18.24 5.38
N ASN A 54 0.35 -18.94 4.34
CA ASN A 54 1.58 -18.62 3.63
C ASN A 54 1.52 -17.23 2.98
N GLU A 55 0.43 -16.94 2.25
CA GLU A 55 0.25 -15.62 1.62
C GLU A 55 0.12 -14.51 2.66
N PHE A 56 -0.60 -14.74 3.76
CA PHE A 56 -0.67 -13.78 4.87
C PHE A 56 0.71 -13.47 5.45
N LEU A 57 1.56 -14.48 5.65
CA LEU A 57 2.93 -14.28 6.14
C LEU A 57 3.81 -13.51 5.14
N LYS A 58 3.66 -13.75 3.84
CA LYS A 58 4.36 -13.00 2.79
C LYS A 58 3.94 -11.53 2.79
N GLU A 59 2.64 -11.27 2.75
CA GLU A 59 2.09 -9.90 2.76
C GLU A 59 2.44 -9.17 4.06
N HIS A 60 2.40 -9.84 5.20
CA HIS A 60 2.81 -9.25 6.47
C HIS A 60 4.28 -8.82 6.46
N LYS A 61 5.18 -9.65 5.91
CA LYS A 61 6.60 -9.29 5.74
C LYS A 61 6.78 -8.12 4.77
N ALA A 62 6.06 -8.11 3.66
CA ALA A 62 6.10 -7.01 2.69
C ALA A 62 5.65 -5.69 3.33
N VAL A 63 4.53 -5.70 4.07
CA VAL A 63 4.02 -4.54 4.81
C VAL A 63 5.01 -4.08 5.89
N ALA A 64 5.65 -4.99 6.62
CA ALA A 64 6.67 -4.63 7.60
C ALA A 64 7.87 -3.92 6.93
N SER A 65 8.34 -4.45 5.80
CA SER A 65 9.43 -3.85 5.01
C SER A 65 9.05 -2.46 4.48
N LEU A 66 7.82 -2.31 3.97
CA LEU A 66 7.30 -1.02 3.51
C LEU A 66 7.21 0.00 4.66
N LYS A 67 6.74 -0.40 5.84
CA LYS A 67 6.70 0.48 7.02
C LYS A 67 8.10 0.97 7.41
N THR A 68 9.10 0.09 7.39
CA THR A 68 10.50 0.49 7.65
C THR A 68 11.02 1.47 6.60
N THR A 69 10.71 1.22 5.31
CA THR A 69 11.12 2.10 4.21
C THR A 69 10.48 3.48 4.33
N VAL A 70 9.18 3.54 4.62
CA VAL A 70 8.44 4.79 4.83
C VAL A 70 9.02 5.58 6.00
N ALA A 71 9.37 4.92 7.11
CA ALA A 71 10.00 5.58 8.25
C ALA A 71 11.38 6.17 7.89
N ALA A 72 12.19 5.44 7.12
CA ALA A 72 13.48 5.94 6.63
C ALA A 72 13.32 7.15 5.70
N GLN A 73 12.40 7.06 4.73
CA GLN A 73 12.09 8.16 3.81
C GLN A 73 11.57 9.40 4.57
N GLN A 74 10.73 9.22 5.59
CA GLN A 74 10.23 10.34 6.39
C GLN A 74 11.36 11.07 7.12
N LYS A 75 12.37 10.34 7.59
CA LYS A 75 13.58 10.91 8.21
C LYS A 75 14.42 11.68 7.18
N GLU A 76 14.68 11.09 6.02
CA GLU A 76 15.43 11.73 4.93
C GLU A 76 14.75 13.03 4.47
N ILE A 77 13.42 13.02 4.30
CA ILE A 77 12.64 14.21 3.95
C ILE A 77 12.81 15.30 5.02
N ALA A 78 12.79 14.94 6.31
CA ALA A 78 12.98 15.90 7.39
C ALA A 78 14.38 16.53 7.37
N GLU A 79 15.41 15.73 7.10
CA GLU A 79 16.80 16.19 6.97
C GLU A 79 16.97 17.12 5.76
N LEU A 80 16.41 16.75 4.60
CA LEU A 80 16.42 17.59 3.40
C LEU A 80 15.70 18.94 3.63
N LEU A 81 14.53 18.91 4.29
CA LEU A 81 13.80 20.13 4.65
C LEU A 81 14.60 21.03 5.60
N ALA A 82 15.36 20.46 6.53
CA ALA A 82 16.25 21.21 7.41
C ALA A 82 17.39 21.86 6.60
N GLY A 83 18.02 21.11 5.69
CA GLY A 83 19.06 21.63 4.78
C GLY A 83 18.56 22.78 3.91
N LEU A 84 17.37 22.64 3.30
CA LEU A 84 16.75 23.70 2.49
C LEU A 84 16.48 24.97 3.30
N LYS A 85 16.05 24.84 4.56
CA LYS A 85 15.84 26.00 5.45
C LYS A 85 17.15 26.71 5.73
N GLU A 86 18.24 25.99 5.94
CA GLU A 86 19.55 26.59 6.21
C GLU A 86 20.12 27.28 4.97
N GLN A 87 20.06 26.62 3.80
CA GLN A 87 20.43 27.24 2.52
C GLN A 87 19.65 28.54 2.26
N ARG A 88 18.35 28.57 2.59
CA ARG A 88 17.55 29.80 2.46
C ARG A 88 18.08 30.94 3.33
N LYS A 89 18.52 30.67 4.57
CA LYS A 89 19.12 31.69 5.44
C LYS A 89 20.45 32.18 4.90
N GLU A 90 21.30 31.28 4.39
CA GLU A 90 22.58 31.66 3.79
C GLU A 90 22.37 32.57 2.58
N ILE A 91 21.44 32.23 1.68
CA ILE A 91 21.08 33.07 0.53
C ILE A 91 20.59 34.45 0.99
N GLN A 92 19.73 34.52 2.02
CA GLN A 92 19.28 35.80 2.57
C GLN A 92 20.43 36.65 3.12
N LYS A 93 21.38 36.02 3.81
CA LYS A 93 22.57 36.68 4.35
C LYS A 93 23.50 37.18 3.24
N VAL A 94 23.71 36.39 2.19
CA VAL A 94 24.49 36.79 1.01
C VAL A 94 23.83 37.96 0.30
N ASN A 95 22.51 37.91 0.09
CA ASN A 95 21.75 39.01 -0.52
C ASN A 95 21.88 40.31 0.29
N ALA A 96 21.73 40.24 1.62
CA ALA A 96 21.85 41.42 2.49
C ALA A 96 23.27 42.05 2.42
N LYS A 97 24.32 41.23 2.37
CA LYS A 97 25.69 41.72 2.18
C LYS A 97 25.89 42.36 0.82
N LEU A 98 25.32 41.77 -0.24
CA LEU A 98 25.42 42.28 -1.60
C LEU A 98 24.76 43.66 -1.71
N GLU A 99 23.55 43.82 -1.15
CA GLU A 99 22.85 45.10 -1.09
C GLU A 99 23.62 46.16 -0.29
N ALA A 100 24.22 45.79 0.85
CA ALA A 100 25.05 46.70 1.65
C ALA A 100 26.36 47.10 0.94
N SER A 101 26.85 46.28 0.01
CA SER A 101 28.05 46.54 -0.80
C SER A 101 27.78 47.29 -2.10
N ARG A 102 26.51 47.56 -2.44
CA ARG A 102 26.19 48.38 -3.61
C ARG A 102 26.73 49.79 -3.39
N PRO A 103 27.63 50.30 -4.27
CA PRO A 103 28.07 51.67 -4.16
C PRO A 103 26.85 52.58 -4.28
N ALA A 104 26.70 53.51 -3.34
CA ALA A 104 25.72 54.57 -3.45
C ALA A 104 25.87 55.19 -4.84
N SER A 105 24.78 55.21 -5.62
CA SER A 105 24.75 55.82 -6.94
C SER A 105 25.29 57.25 -6.83
N ARG A 106 26.58 57.43 -7.14
CA ARG A 106 27.13 58.74 -7.48
C ARG A 106 26.54 59.01 -8.84
N VAL A 107 25.37 59.64 -8.82
CA VAL A 107 24.91 60.43 -9.95
C VAL A 107 26.03 61.43 -10.16
N ALA A 108 26.82 61.24 -11.22
CA ALA A 108 27.72 62.25 -11.68
C ALA A 108 26.82 63.38 -12.18
N ASP A 109 26.67 64.41 -11.37
CA ASP A 109 26.22 65.72 -11.85
C ASP A 109 27.27 66.14 -12.89
N ASN A 110 26.96 65.89 -14.16
CA ASN A 110 27.72 66.42 -15.26
C ASN A 110 26.94 67.62 -15.80
N GLU A 111 27.55 68.81 -15.61
CA GLU A 111 27.12 70.11 -16.12
C GLU A 111 26.77 70.10 -17.62
#